data_AF-A0A848S3Q6-F1
#
_entry.id   AF-A0A848S3Q6-F1
#
_cell.length_a   1.000
_cell.length_b   1.000
_cell.length_c   1.000
_cell.angle_alpha   90.00
_cell.angle_beta   90.00
_cell.angle_gamma   90.00
#
_symmetry.space_group_name_H-M   'P 1'
#
loop_
_entity.id
_entity.type
_entity.pdbx_description
1 polymer ?
#
loop_
_entity_poly.entity_id
_entity_poly.type
_entity_poly.pdbx_seq_one_letter_code
_entity_poly.pdbx_strand_id
1 'polypeptide(L)'
;LGKGPVYSEKREKHDAALAELQQLKLENKEKIASIESQIGELKGAYETQIVTTQPIINNFDGLMARVNALGKLPWLPSLFIFLLFLAIETSPIFAKLLSPKGAYDYKLDDEETTVQANVLQNKNQREAMLRTDYAINDRIYNDIEKEEELYTYKRNKTRELMQLQADSFYKKQKNVL
;
A
#
# COMPACT_ATOMS: atom_id res chain seq x y z
N LEU A 1 -53.37 -59.46 15.73
CA LEU A 1 -52.87 -58.94 14.42
C LEU A 1 -51.41 -58.58 14.59
N GLY A 2 -50.51 -59.56 14.36
CA GLY A 2 -49.06 -59.37 14.51
C GLY A 2 -48.49 -58.65 13.29
N LYS A 3 -47.85 -57.50 13.50
CA LYS A 3 -47.17 -56.78 12.43
C LYS A 3 -45.78 -57.40 12.24
N GLY A 4 -45.50 -57.88 11.03
CA GLY A 4 -44.23 -58.54 10.70
C GLY A 4 -43.03 -57.58 10.61
N PRO A 5 -41.81 -58.11 10.48
CA PRO A 5 -40.55 -57.35 10.54
C PRO A 5 -40.50 -56.14 9.59
N VAL A 6 -41.04 -56.30 8.37
CA VAL A 6 -41.11 -55.26 7.33
C VAL A 6 -41.92 -54.03 7.77
N TYR A 7 -42.92 -54.20 8.64
CA TYR A 7 -43.66 -53.07 9.19
C TYR A 7 -42.82 -52.27 10.18
N SER A 8 -42.00 -52.93 11.00
CA SER A 8 -41.10 -52.25 11.95
C SER A 8 -40.07 -51.42 11.21
N GLU A 9 -39.41 -52.00 10.22
CA GLU A 9 -38.39 -51.29 9.42
C GLU A 9 -38.96 -50.09 8.66
N LYS A 10 -40.17 -50.20 8.09
CA LYS A 10 -40.83 -49.05 7.43
C LYS A 10 -41.20 -47.96 8.42
N ARG A 11 -41.60 -48.33 9.64
CA ARG A 11 -41.93 -47.37 10.68
C ARG A 11 -40.69 -46.66 11.21
N GLU A 12 -39.62 -47.39 11.46
CA GLU A 12 -38.32 -46.82 11.86
C GLU A 12 -37.79 -45.85 10.79
N LYS A 13 -37.88 -46.19 9.50
CA LYS A 13 -37.51 -45.27 8.40
C LYS A 13 -38.38 -44.01 8.37
N HIS A 14 -39.68 -44.15 8.59
CA HIS A 14 -40.59 -43.00 8.64
C HIS A 14 -40.31 -42.11 9.85
N ASP A 15 -40.08 -42.70 11.01
CA ASP A 15 -39.80 -41.96 12.24
C ASP A 15 -38.43 -41.27 12.16
N ALA A 16 -37.44 -41.89 11.52
CA ALA A 16 -36.15 -41.26 11.20
C ALA A 16 -36.29 -40.08 10.23
N ALA A 17 -37.05 -40.25 9.14
CA ALA A 17 -37.32 -39.17 8.18
C ALA A 17 -38.13 -38.02 8.81
N LEU A 18 -39.04 -38.32 9.73
CA LEU A 18 -39.78 -37.32 10.49
C LEU A 18 -38.86 -36.52 11.42
N ALA A 19 -37.93 -37.19 12.10
CA ALA A 19 -36.92 -36.55 12.95
C ALA A 19 -35.98 -35.65 12.13
N GLU A 20 -35.50 -36.13 10.98
CA GLU A 20 -34.67 -35.33 10.05
C GLU A 20 -35.43 -34.09 9.55
N LEU A 21 -36.70 -34.23 9.19
CA LEU A 21 -37.53 -33.10 8.77
C LEU A 21 -37.75 -32.09 9.91
N GLN A 22 -37.93 -32.55 11.15
CA GLN A 22 -38.07 -31.68 12.31
C GLN A 22 -36.77 -30.91 12.58
N GLN A 23 -35.63 -31.60 12.51
CA GLN A 23 -34.32 -30.99 12.67
C GLN A 23 -34.04 -29.96 11.58
N LEU A 24 -34.30 -30.29 10.31
CA LEU A 24 -34.15 -29.36 9.18
C LEU A 24 -35.01 -28.09 9.35
N LYS A 25 -36.23 -28.23 9.87
CA LYS A 25 -37.11 -27.09 10.15
C LYS A 25 -36.58 -26.21 11.26
N LEU A 26 -36.03 -26.79 12.32
CA LEU A 26 -35.42 -26.04 13.43
C LEU A 26 -34.19 -25.26 12.95
N GLU A 27 -33.26 -25.93 12.27
CA GLU A 27 -32.04 -25.31 11.75
C GLU A 27 -32.37 -24.18 10.76
N ASN A 28 -33.35 -24.38 9.87
CA ASN A 28 -33.74 -23.34 8.93
C ASN A 28 -34.44 -22.16 9.63
N LYS A 29 -35.23 -22.40 10.68
CA LYS A 29 -35.87 -21.32 11.45
C LYS A 29 -34.82 -20.46 12.16
N GLU A 30 -33.77 -21.07 12.70
CA GLU A 30 -32.65 -20.36 13.31
C GLU A 30 -31.85 -19.55 12.27
N LYS A 31 -31.55 -20.14 11.11
CA LYS A 31 -30.89 -19.43 10.01
C LYS A 31 -31.70 -18.22 9.51
N ILE A 32 -33.01 -18.39 9.34
CA ILE A 32 -33.90 -17.30 8.92
C ILE A 32 -33.88 -16.17 9.94
N ALA A 33 -34.04 -16.48 11.23
CA ALA A 33 -34.01 -15.48 12.30
C ALA A 33 -32.67 -14.72 12.33
N SER A 34 -31.55 -15.41 12.14
CA SER A 34 -30.22 -14.78 12.06
C SER A 34 -30.09 -13.85 10.87
N ILE A 35 -30.53 -14.28 9.68
CA ILE A 35 -30.50 -13.46 8.46
C ILE A 35 -31.41 -12.24 8.59
N GLU A 36 -32.62 -12.40 9.14
CA GLU A 36 -33.54 -11.29 9.37
C GLU A 36 -32.95 -10.23 10.33
N SER A 37 -32.24 -10.66 11.37
CA SER A 37 -31.50 -9.77 12.26
C SER A 37 -30.42 -8.98 11.52
N GLN A 38 -29.60 -9.67 10.71
CA GLN A 38 -28.54 -9.03 9.92
C GLN A 38 -29.11 -8.03 8.90
N ILE A 39 -30.24 -8.34 8.27
CA ILE A 39 -30.95 -7.41 7.39
C ILE A 39 -31.38 -6.16 8.16
N GLY A 40 -31.89 -6.32 9.39
CA GLY A 40 -32.25 -5.21 10.26
C GLY A 40 -31.06 -4.32 10.59
N GLU A 41 -29.93 -4.91 10.98
CA GLU A 41 -28.68 -4.21 11.28
C GLU A 41 -28.15 -3.43 10.07
N LEU A 42 -28.11 -4.06 8.90
CA LEU A 42 -27.65 -3.43 7.66
C LEU A 42 -28.53 -2.25 7.24
N LYS A 43 -29.86 -2.37 7.38
CA LYS A 43 -30.79 -1.26 7.13
C LYS A 43 -30.57 -0.11 8.10
N GLY A 44 -30.40 -0.40 9.39
CA GLY A 44 -30.12 0.63 10.40
C GLY A 44 -28.80 1.37 10.16
N ALA A 45 -27.75 0.63 9.77
CA ALA A 45 -26.46 1.21 9.39
C ALA A 45 -26.59 2.13 8.15
N TYR A 46 -27.33 1.69 7.13
CA TYR A 46 -27.59 2.48 5.93
C TYR A 46 -28.36 3.77 6.23
N GLU A 47 -29.42 3.69 7.03
CA GLU A 47 -30.20 4.88 7.44
C GLU A 47 -29.33 5.86 8.25
N THR A 48 -28.50 5.34 9.15
CA THR A 48 -27.54 6.15 9.91
C THR A 48 -26.55 6.85 8.96
N GLN A 49 -26.07 6.15 7.92
CA GLN A 49 -25.18 6.74 6.93
C GLN A 49 -25.87 7.84 6.11
N ILE A 50 -27.14 7.67 5.73
CA ILE A 50 -27.91 8.74 5.07
C ILE A 50 -28.03 9.95 5.99
N VAL A 51 -28.48 9.75 7.24
CA VAL A 51 -28.70 10.85 8.19
C VAL A 51 -27.40 11.59 8.51
N THR A 52 -26.26 10.90 8.55
CA THR A 52 -24.96 11.53 8.81
C THR A 52 -24.37 12.24 7.58
N THR A 53 -24.65 11.76 6.37
CA THR A 53 -24.11 12.35 5.12
C THR A 53 -25.00 13.45 4.53
N GLN A 54 -26.32 13.38 4.73
CA GLN A 54 -27.26 14.37 4.19
C GLN A 54 -26.96 15.81 4.65
N PRO A 55 -26.60 16.09 5.92
CA PRO A 55 -26.19 17.43 6.34
C PRO A 55 -24.89 17.91 5.67
N ILE A 56 -23.97 17.01 5.33
CA ILE A 56 -22.73 17.35 4.61
C ILE A 56 -23.06 17.74 3.17
N ILE A 57 -23.98 17.02 2.52
CA ILE A 57 -24.50 17.34 1.18
C ILE A 57 -25.23 18.69 1.21
N ASN A 58 -26.09 18.90 2.21
CA ASN A 58 -26.84 20.15 2.37
C ASN A 58 -25.89 21.33 2.72
N ASN A 59 -24.81 21.12 3.46
CA ASN A 59 -23.81 22.17 3.73
C ASN A 59 -22.93 22.49 2.49
N PHE A 60 -22.96 21.66 1.45
CA PHE A 60 -22.42 21.95 0.12
C PHE A 60 -23.39 22.84 -0.72
N ASP A 61 -24.36 23.49 -0.08
CA ASP A 61 -25.45 24.26 -0.71
C ASP A 61 -24.99 25.48 -1.52
N GLY A 62 -23.81 26.05 -1.26
CA GLY A 62 -23.38 27.27 -1.94
C GLY A 62 -23.35 27.15 -3.46
N LEU A 63 -22.58 26.19 -3.99
CA LEU A 63 -22.43 25.99 -5.43
C LEU A 63 -23.49 25.04 -5.99
N MET A 64 -23.79 23.94 -5.29
CA MET A 64 -24.69 22.90 -5.82
C MET A 64 -26.15 23.38 -5.87
N ALA A 65 -26.62 24.15 -4.89
CA ALA A 65 -27.96 24.73 -4.96
C ALA A 65 -28.05 25.79 -6.08
N ARG A 66 -26.99 26.58 -6.29
CA ARG A 66 -26.91 27.53 -7.42
C ARG A 66 -26.93 26.78 -8.76
N VAL A 67 -26.16 25.69 -8.92
CA VAL A 67 -26.15 24.85 -10.14
C VAL A 67 -27.51 24.21 -10.39
N ASN A 68 -28.15 23.64 -9.36
CA ASN A 68 -29.49 23.04 -9.49
C ASN A 68 -30.56 24.08 -9.83
N ALA A 69 -30.48 25.30 -9.27
CA ALA A 69 -31.37 26.40 -9.62
C ALA A 69 -31.16 26.88 -11.07
N LEU A 70 -29.91 26.89 -11.54
CA LEU A 70 -29.56 27.25 -12.92
C LEU A 70 -30.10 26.24 -13.95
N GLY A 71 -30.30 24.98 -13.56
CA GLY A 71 -30.96 23.97 -14.40
C GLY A 71 -32.44 24.28 -14.71
N LYS A 72 -33.07 25.24 -14.02
CA LYS A 72 -34.45 25.67 -14.26
C LYS A 72 -34.57 26.79 -15.30
N LEU A 73 -33.45 27.38 -15.73
CA LEU A 73 -33.40 28.49 -16.69
C LEU A 73 -33.02 27.99 -18.09
N PRO A 74 -33.34 28.74 -19.16
CA PRO A 74 -32.81 28.47 -20.49
C PRO A 74 -31.28 28.42 -20.47
N TRP A 75 -30.70 27.58 -21.35
CA TRP A 75 -29.28 27.24 -21.31
C TRP A 75 -28.33 28.45 -21.35
N LEU A 76 -28.63 29.47 -22.15
CA LEU A 76 -27.73 30.63 -22.30
C LEU A 76 -27.69 31.52 -21.03
N PRO A 77 -28.80 31.95 -20.44
CA PRO A 77 -28.82 32.59 -19.11
C PRO A 77 -28.19 31.74 -18.01
N SER A 78 -28.45 30.42 -18.02
CA SER A 78 -27.90 29.46 -17.07
C SER A 78 -26.38 29.42 -17.13
N LEU A 79 -25.82 29.29 -18.34
CA LEU A 79 -24.38 29.32 -18.60
C LEU A 79 -23.76 30.66 -18.19
N PHE A 80 -24.41 31.79 -18.50
CA PHE A 80 -23.90 33.11 -18.16
C PHE A 80 -23.78 33.31 -16.64
N ILE A 81 -24.82 32.96 -15.88
CA ILE A 81 -24.81 33.09 -14.42
C ILE A 81 -23.83 32.09 -13.80
N PHE A 82 -23.71 30.89 -14.34
CA PHE A 82 -22.68 29.94 -13.92
C PHE A 82 -21.27 30.53 -14.09
N LEU A 83 -20.96 31.09 -15.27
CA LEU A 83 -19.67 31.72 -15.53
C LEU A 83 -19.41 32.90 -14.60
N LEU A 84 -20.44 33.69 -14.27
CA LEU A 84 -20.34 34.77 -13.30
C LEU A 84 -19.95 34.25 -11.91
N PHE A 85 -20.62 33.21 -11.40
CA PHE A 85 -20.27 32.61 -10.12
C PHE A 85 -18.89 31.99 -10.13
N LEU A 86 -18.54 31.28 -11.20
CA LEU A 86 -17.22 30.72 -11.37
C LEU A 86 -16.15 31.82 -11.33
N ALA A 87 -16.36 32.92 -12.04
CA ALA A 87 -15.45 34.05 -12.06
C ALA A 87 -15.29 34.72 -10.69
N ILE A 88 -16.38 34.91 -9.94
CA ILE A 88 -16.33 35.51 -8.60
C ILE A 88 -15.58 34.61 -7.62
N GLU A 89 -15.90 33.32 -7.58
CA GLU A 89 -15.28 32.39 -6.63
C GLU A 89 -13.80 32.11 -6.95
N THR A 90 -13.42 32.11 -8.23
CA THR A 90 -12.03 31.89 -8.66
C THR A 90 -11.21 33.18 -8.74
N SER A 91 -11.84 34.36 -8.67
CA SER A 91 -11.16 35.65 -8.75
C SER A 91 -10.01 35.81 -7.75
N PRO A 92 -10.13 35.43 -6.45
CA PRO A 92 -9.00 35.52 -5.52
C PRO A 92 -7.80 34.65 -5.94
N ILE A 93 -8.04 33.50 -6.55
CA ILE A 93 -6.97 32.61 -7.06
C ILE A 93 -6.25 33.31 -8.21
N PHE A 94 -7.00 33.82 -9.20
CA PHE A 94 -6.42 34.56 -10.31
C PHE A 94 -5.69 35.82 -9.85
N ALA A 95 -6.25 36.55 -8.88
CA ALA A 95 -5.62 37.73 -8.30
C ALA A 95 -4.28 37.39 -7.65
N LYS A 96 -4.20 36.30 -6.86
CA LYS A 96 -2.92 35.87 -6.26
C LYS A 96 -1.92 35.41 -7.32
N LEU A 97 -2.36 34.68 -8.35
CA LEU A 97 -1.47 34.19 -9.42
C LEU A 97 -0.93 35.32 -10.32
N LEU A 98 -1.73 36.36 -10.56
CA LEU A 98 -1.35 37.49 -11.41
C LEU A 98 -0.68 38.62 -10.62
N SER A 99 -0.83 38.66 -9.29
CA SER A 99 -0.20 39.68 -8.46
C SER A 99 1.33 39.55 -8.50
N PRO A 100 2.07 40.68 -8.53
CA PRO A 100 3.52 40.64 -8.43
C PRO A 100 3.94 40.02 -7.08
N LYS A 101 5.11 39.36 -7.06
CA LYS A 101 5.68 38.78 -5.84
C LYS A 101 5.76 39.85 -4.74
N GLY A 102 5.18 39.56 -3.58
CA GLY A 102 5.27 40.39 -2.39
C GLY A 102 6.46 40.03 -1.50
N ALA A 103 6.66 40.80 -0.42
CA ALA A 103 7.73 40.55 0.55
C ALA A 103 7.67 39.14 1.18
N TYR A 104 6.47 38.59 1.39
CA TYR A 104 6.30 37.22 1.86
C TYR A 104 6.79 36.19 0.83
N ASP A 105 6.43 36.38 -0.44
CA ASP A 105 6.81 35.45 -1.51
C ASP A 105 8.34 35.40 -1.69
N TYR A 106 9.04 36.54 -1.52
CA TYR A 106 10.51 36.57 -1.51
C TYR A 106 11.14 35.89 -0.30
N LYS A 107 10.55 36.03 0.90
CA LYS A 107 11.06 35.33 2.09
C LYS A 107 10.92 33.82 1.95
N LEU A 108 9.81 33.35 1.40
CA LEU A 108 9.61 31.94 1.15
C LEU A 108 10.62 31.40 0.12
N ASP A 109 10.83 32.15 -0.97
CA ASP A 109 11.81 31.83 -2.02
C ASP A 109 13.25 31.74 -1.46
N ASP A 110 13.61 32.65 -0.55
CA ASP A 110 14.93 32.66 0.13
C ASP A 110 15.13 31.44 1.04
N GLU A 111 14.13 31.08 1.84
CA GLU A 111 14.16 29.90 2.70
C GLU A 111 14.27 28.61 1.87
N GLU A 112 13.46 28.48 0.81
CA GLU A 112 13.49 27.31 -0.09
C GLU A 112 14.84 27.20 -0.79
N THR A 113 15.36 28.30 -1.32
CA THR A 113 16.66 28.34 -2.01
C THR A 113 17.80 28.03 -1.05
N THR A 114 17.73 28.51 0.19
CA THR A 114 18.73 28.22 1.23
C THR A 114 18.78 26.73 1.54
N VAL A 115 17.63 26.07 1.69
CA VAL A 115 17.57 24.62 1.89
C VAL A 115 18.14 23.88 0.68
N GLN A 116 17.76 24.27 -0.54
CA GLN A 116 18.27 23.65 -1.77
C GLN A 116 19.80 23.79 -1.89
N ALA A 117 20.34 24.98 -1.62
CA ALA A 117 21.78 25.24 -1.66
C ALA A 117 22.54 24.37 -0.65
N ASN A 118 22.03 24.25 0.58
CA ASN A 118 22.62 23.40 1.61
C ASN A 118 22.61 21.92 1.21
N VAL A 119 21.50 21.43 0.67
CA VAL A 119 21.40 20.04 0.17
C VAL A 119 22.39 19.80 -0.96
N LEU A 120 22.49 20.72 -1.92
CA LEU A 120 23.42 20.63 -3.04
C LEU A 120 24.88 20.65 -2.56
N GLN A 121 25.23 21.54 -1.64
CA GLN A 121 26.55 21.61 -1.06
C GLN A 121 26.92 20.30 -0.35
N ASN A 122 26.02 19.77 0.49
CA ASN A 122 26.23 18.51 1.20
C ASN A 122 26.41 17.33 0.24
N LYS A 123 25.65 17.29 -0.86
CA LYS A 123 25.79 16.27 -1.90
C LYS A 123 27.17 16.35 -2.55
N ASN A 124 27.57 17.54 -3.00
CA ASN A 124 28.87 17.75 -3.65
C ASN A 124 30.04 17.40 -2.72
N GLN A 125 29.94 17.76 -1.43
CA GLN A 125 30.92 17.39 -0.42
C GLN A 125 31.03 15.88 -0.26
N ARG A 126 29.89 15.16 -0.16
CA ARG A 126 29.88 13.69 -0.05
C ARG A 126 30.48 13.01 -1.28
N GLU A 127 30.18 13.51 -2.49
CA GLU A 127 30.75 12.99 -3.73
C GLU A 127 32.27 13.20 -3.78
N ALA A 128 32.76 14.38 -3.39
CA ALA A 128 34.19 14.67 -3.32
C ALA A 128 34.90 13.79 -2.27
N MET A 129 34.30 13.61 -1.09
CA MET A 129 34.82 12.71 -0.06
C MET A 129 34.89 11.28 -0.57
N LEU A 130 33.80 10.76 -1.14
CA LEU A 130 33.75 9.39 -1.68
C LEU A 130 34.79 9.16 -2.77
N ARG A 131 34.96 10.11 -3.69
CA ARG A 131 36.00 10.04 -4.74
C ARG A 131 37.40 10.02 -4.14
N THR A 132 37.63 10.83 -3.10
CA THR A 132 38.93 10.90 -2.42
C THR A 132 39.20 9.58 -1.69
N ASP A 133 38.22 9.04 -0.99
CA ASP A 133 38.32 7.75 -0.31
C ASP A 133 38.61 6.61 -1.30
N TYR A 134 37.93 6.59 -2.46
CA TYR A 134 38.25 5.62 -3.51
C TYR A 134 39.67 5.77 -4.03
N ALA A 135 40.14 6.99 -4.29
CA ALA A 135 41.50 7.22 -4.77
C ALA A 135 42.56 6.82 -3.73
N ILE A 136 42.31 7.09 -2.44
CA ILE A 136 43.18 6.66 -1.35
C ILE A 136 43.20 5.14 -1.24
N ASN A 137 42.02 4.51 -1.22
CA ASN A 137 41.91 3.05 -1.12
C ASN A 137 42.56 2.37 -2.31
N ASP A 138 42.33 2.83 -3.53
CA ASP A 138 42.96 2.31 -4.74
C ASP A 138 44.49 2.38 -4.63
N ARG A 139 45.03 3.52 -4.17
CA ARG A 139 46.47 3.65 -3.92
C ARG A 139 46.97 2.64 -2.88
N ILE A 140 46.28 2.51 -1.75
CA ILE A 140 46.63 1.55 -0.68
C ILE A 140 46.63 0.11 -1.22
N TYR A 141 45.59 -0.30 -1.95
CA TYR A 141 45.51 -1.65 -2.51
C TYR A 141 46.60 -1.90 -3.55
N ASN A 142 46.91 -0.92 -4.41
CA ASN A 142 48.00 -1.02 -5.37
C ASN A 142 49.38 -1.17 -4.67
N ASP A 143 49.58 -0.47 -3.55
CA ASP A 143 50.81 -0.59 -2.75
C ASP A 143 50.89 -1.97 -2.08
N ILE A 144 49.78 -2.48 -1.53
CA ILE A 144 49.67 -3.83 -0.95
C ILE A 144 49.84 -4.93 -2.01
N GLU A 145 49.32 -4.76 -3.22
CA GLU A 145 49.48 -5.74 -4.30
C GLU A 145 50.95 -5.94 -4.68
N LYS A 146 51.73 -4.86 -4.66
CA LYS A 146 53.17 -4.86 -4.94
C LYS A 146 54.02 -5.29 -3.75
N GLU A 147 53.40 -5.55 -2.60
CA GLU A 147 54.10 -5.92 -1.37
C GLU A 147 54.65 -7.35 -1.45
N GLU A 148 55.98 -7.44 -1.55
CA GLU A 148 56.69 -8.72 -1.69
C GLU A 148 56.49 -9.64 -0.48
N GLU A 149 56.35 -9.07 0.73
CA GLU A 149 56.06 -9.83 1.96
C GLU A 149 54.71 -10.53 1.87
N LEU A 150 53.66 -9.83 1.42
CA LEU A 150 52.32 -10.40 1.26
C LEU A 150 52.29 -11.47 0.16
N TYR A 151 52.98 -11.23 -0.97
CA TYR A 151 53.12 -12.24 -2.03
C TYR A 151 53.79 -13.51 -1.48
N THR A 152 54.89 -13.36 -0.77
CA THR A 152 55.65 -14.47 -0.18
C THR A 152 54.80 -15.26 0.81
N TYR A 153 54.07 -14.57 1.68
CA TYR A 153 53.15 -15.17 2.64
C TYR A 153 52.04 -15.98 1.95
N LYS A 154 51.34 -15.38 0.98
CA LYS A 154 50.27 -16.07 0.22
C LYS A 154 50.82 -17.28 -0.55
N ARG A 155 51.95 -17.14 -1.23
CA ARG A 155 52.60 -18.24 -1.98
C ARG A 155 52.91 -19.44 -1.09
N ASN A 156 53.41 -19.21 0.12
CA ASN A 156 53.70 -20.28 1.07
C ASN A 156 52.43 -21.00 1.51
N LYS A 157 51.36 -20.27 1.83
CA LYS A 157 50.07 -20.87 2.20
C LYS A 157 49.42 -21.62 1.04
N THR A 158 49.49 -21.10 -0.18
CA THR A 158 49.01 -21.81 -1.37
C THR A 158 49.78 -23.10 -1.60
N ARG A 159 51.11 -23.10 -1.45
CA ARG A 159 51.93 -24.32 -1.55
C ARG A 159 51.51 -25.36 -0.52
N GLU A 160 51.36 -24.96 0.74
CA GLU A 160 50.92 -25.83 1.83
C GLU A 160 49.55 -26.47 1.50
N LEU A 161 48.60 -25.68 1.00
CA LEU A 161 47.29 -26.19 0.58
C LEU A 161 47.38 -27.17 -0.60
N MET A 162 48.21 -26.86 -1.61
CA MET A 162 48.42 -27.76 -2.77
C MET A 162 49.05 -29.09 -2.35
N GLN A 163 50.00 -29.07 -1.41
CA GLN A 163 50.59 -30.28 -0.83
C GLN A 163 49.53 -31.11 -0.11
N LEU A 164 48.73 -30.49 0.75
CA LEU A 164 47.64 -31.17 1.46
C LEU A 164 46.61 -31.79 0.50
N GLN A 165 46.27 -31.09 -0.59
CA GLN A 165 45.38 -31.60 -1.63
C GLN A 165 45.99 -32.80 -2.37
N ALA A 166 47.28 -32.71 -2.74
CA ALA A 166 47.99 -33.79 -3.41
C ALA A 166 48.11 -35.03 -2.50
N ASP A 167 48.46 -34.86 -1.23
CA ASP A 167 48.55 -35.93 -0.25
C ASP A 167 47.19 -36.59 -0.02
N SER A 168 46.13 -35.79 0.08
CA SER A 168 44.76 -36.29 0.22
C SER A 168 44.32 -37.08 -1.02
N PHE A 169 44.65 -36.59 -2.21
CA PHE A 169 44.38 -37.27 -3.47
C PHE A 169 45.15 -38.60 -3.58
N TYR A 170 46.45 -38.59 -3.29
CA TYR A 170 47.30 -39.79 -3.29
C TYR A 170 46.82 -40.83 -2.29
N LYS A 171 46.48 -40.41 -1.05
CA LYS A 171 45.91 -41.29 -0.03
C LYS A 171 44.60 -41.92 -0.49
N LYS A 172 43.73 -41.15 -1.15
CA LYS A 172 42.47 -41.67 -1.71
C LYS A 172 42.75 -42.73 -2.78
N GLN A 173 43.72 -42.50 -3.67
CA GLN A 173 44.05 -43.44 -4.74
C GLN A 173 44.72 -44.72 -4.22
N LYS A 174 45.57 -44.62 -3.18
CA LYS A 174 46.21 -45.76 -2.53
C LYS A 174 45.23 -46.68 -1.79
N ASN A 175 44.16 -46.12 -1.21
CA ASN A 175 43.14 -46.92 -0.50
C ASN A 175 42.16 -47.65 -1.46
N VAL A 176 42.18 -47.33 -2.75
CA VAL A 176 41.31 -47.94 -3.77
C VAL A 176 42.01 -49.12 -4.49
N LEU A 177 43.33 -49.20 -4.41
CA LEU A 177 44.15 -50.34 -4.84
C LEU A 177 44.28 -51.36 -3.70
#